data_AF-A0A2V7VNA1-F1
#
_entry.id   AF-A0A2V7VNA1-F1
#
_cell.length_a   1.000
_cell.length_b   1.000
_cell.length_c   1.000
_cell.angle_alpha   90.00
_cell.angle_beta   90.00
_cell.angle_gamma   90.00
#
_symmetry.space_group_name_H-M   'P 1'
#
loop_
_entity.id
_entity.type
_entity.pdbx_description
1 polymer ?
#
loop_
_entity_poly.entity_id
_entity_poly.type
_entity_poly.pdbx_seq_one_letter_code
_entity_poly.pdbx_strand_id
1 'polypeptide(L)'
;VIDPEDLQAHYNLMLCWQGLGDARRAAAEQALYERFKADESSQFITGPYRQLHPEDNNERQQIHEHESSARAGVNPALAHQAGGRYSAGNPAPPRPPASYLPRRRSAGGGGGSR
;
A
#
# COMPACT_ATOMS: atom_id res chain seq x y z
N VAL A 1 -6.75 -18.98 -12.49
CA VAL A 1 -5.62 -19.39 -13.36
C VAL A 1 -4.35 -19.07 -12.61
N ILE A 2 -3.40 -20.00 -12.56
CA ILE A 2 -2.09 -19.78 -11.91
C ILE A 2 -1.21 -19.07 -12.95
N ASP A 3 -0.59 -17.96 -12.57
CA ASP A 3 0.37 -17.23 -13.40
C ASP A 3 1.76 -17.87 -13.25
N PRO A 4 2.35 -18.43 -14.32
CA PRO A 4 3.68 -19.01 -14.26
C PRO A 4 4.80 -17.96 -14.18
N GLU A 5 4.50 -16.66 -14.29
CA GLU A 5 5.47 -15.56 -14.27
C GLU A 5 5.39 -14.72 -12.99
N ASP A 6 4.61 -15.15 -12.00
CA ASP A 6 4.47 -14.45 -10.73
C ASP A 6 5.82 -14.36 -10.00
N LEU A 7 6.38 -13.15 -10.03
CA LEU A 7 7.68 -12.81 -9.44
C LEU A 7 7.73 -13.09 -7.94
N GLN A 8 6.63 -12.86 -7.22
CA GLN A 8 6.57 -13.12 -5.78
C GLN A 8 6.54 -14.61 -5.51
N ALA A 9 5.85 -15.39 -6.36
CA ALA A 9 5.84 -16.84 -6.24
C ALA A 9 7.25 -17.44 -6.41
N HIS A 10 8.00 -17.03 -7.43
CA HIS A 10 9.38 -17.50 -7.64
C HIS A 10 10.33 -17.10 -6.50
N TYR A 11 10.21 -15.87 -5.99
CA TYR A 11 11.00 -15.42 -4.83
C TYR A 11 10.73 -16.26 -3.58
N ASN A 12 9.45 -16.50 -3.29
CA ASN A 12 9.05 -17.31 -2.13
C ASN A 12 9.50 -18.77 -2.28
N LEU A 13 9.37 -19.36 -3.47
CA LEU A 13 9.82 -20.72 -3.73
C LEU A 13 11.33 -20.87 -3.59
N MET A 14 12.11 -19.90 -4.06
CA MET A 14 13.56 -19.85 -3.85
C MET A 14 13.90 -19.94 -2.35
N LEU A 15 13.27 -19.12 -1.51
CA LEU A 15 13.51 -19.14 -0.05
C LEU A 15 13.10 -20.47 0.59
N CYS A 16 11.97 -21.06 0.16
CA CYS A 16 11.53 -22.37 0.64
C CYS A 16 12.55 -23.47 0.29
N TRP A 17 13.08 -23.49 -0.94
CA TRP A 17 14.10 -24.47 -1.34
C TRP A 17 15.43 -24.27 -0.62
N GLN A 18 15.83 -23.03 -0.37
CA GLN A 18 17.01 -22.73 0.45
C GLN A 18 16.84 -23.26 1.89
N GLY A 19 15.68 -23.05 2.50
CA GLY A 19 15.37 -23.56 3.84
C GLY A 19 15.34 -25.10 3.92
N LEU A 20 15.02 -25.77 2.81
CA LEU A 20 15.08 -27.22 2.67
C LEU A 20 16.48 -27.75 2.29
N GLY A 21 17.46 -26.88 2.02
CA GLY A 21 18.81 -27.25 1.61
C GLY A 21 18.93 -27.71 0.16
N ASP A 22 17.90 -27.56 -0.67
CA ASP A 22 17.94 -27.92 -2.09
C ASP A 22 18.43 -26.74 -2.94
N ALA A 23 19.76 -26.61 -3.02
CA ALA A 23 20.42 -25.54 -3.75
C ALA A 23 20.10 -25.54 -5.25
N ARG A 24 19.82 -26.70 -5.85
CA ARG A 24 19.54 -26.78 -7.29
C ARG A 24 18.20 -26.16 -7.62
N ARG A 25 17.17 -26.48 -6.84
CA ARG A 25 15.83 -25.92 -7.02
C ARG A 25 15.80 -24.44 -6.67
N ALA A 26 16.49 -24.04 -5.61
CA ALA A 26 16.65 -22.63 -5.27
C ALA A 26 17.26 -21.83 -6.43
N ALA A 27 18.32 -22.33 -7.06
CA ALA A 27 18.97 -21.66 -8.20
C ALA A 27 18.06 -21.58 -9.43
N ALA A 28 17.24 -22.61 -9.68
CA ALA A 28 16.28 -22.59 -10.79
C ALA A 28 15.20 -21.51 -10.60
N GLU A 29 14.61 -21.43 -9.40
CA GLU A 29 13.62 -20.39 -9.09
C GLU A 29 14.24 -18.99 -9.08
N GLN A 30 15.49 -18.86 -8.63
CA GLN A 30 16.23 -17.60 -8.70
C GLN A 30 16.44 -17.14 -10.15
N ALA A 31 16.80 -18.03 -11.06
CA ALA A 31 16.97 -17.68 -12.47
C ALA A 31 15.65 -17.23 -13.11
N LEU A 32 14.52 -17.83 -12.73
CA LEU A 32 13.19 -17.41 -13.17
C LEU A 32 12.82 -16.05 -12.57
N TYR A 33 13.06 -15.86 -11.26
CA TYR A 33 12.90 -14.57 -10.61
C TYR A 33 13.70 -13.47 -11.31
N GLU A 34 14.98 -13.70 -11.60
CA GLU A 34 15.83 -12.71 -12.28
C GLU A 34 15.38 -12.44 -13.72
N ARG A 35 14.87 -13.46 -14.42
CA ARG A 35 14.33 -13.31 -15.78
C ARG A 35 13.05 -12.47 -15.82
N PHE A 36 12.16 -12.67 -14.85
CA PHE A 36 10.86 -11.98 -14.80
C PHE A 36 10.90 -10.70 -13.98
N LYS A 37 11.93 -10.51 -13.15
CA LYS A 37 12.24 -9.23 -12.53
C LYS A 37 12.51 -8.25 -13.65
N ALA A 38 11.56 -7.32 -13.80
CA ALA A 38 11.51 -6.38 -14.88
C ALA A 38 12.90 -5.79 -15.14
N ASP A 39 13.28 -5.72 -16.41
CA ASP A 39 14.36 -4.89 -16.88
C ASP A 39 13.97 -3.42 -16.58
N GLU A 40 14.40 -2.94 -15.40
CA GLU A 40 14.15 -1.58 -14.92
C GLU A 40 14.63 -0.53 -15.94
N SER A 41 15.50 -0.91 -16.90
CA SER A 41 16.00 -0.02 -17.95
C SER A 41 14.95 0.37 -19.00
N SER A 42 13.91 -0.43 -19.22
CA SER A 42 12.83 -0.11 -20.17
C SER A 42 12.03 1.14 -19.77
N GLN A 43 12.01 1.48 -18.48
CA GLN A 43 11.39 2.71 -17.97
C GLN A 43 12.19 3.97 -18.35
N PHE A 44 13.50 3.85 -18.60
CA PHE A 44 14.38 4.97 -18.88
C PHE A 44 14.13 5.59 -20.27
N ILE A 45 13.77 4.75 -21.26
CA ILE A 45 13.61 5.16 -22.66
C ILE A 45 12.51 6.23 -22.84
N THR A 46 11.46 6.17 -22.03
CA THR A 46 10.30 7.08 -22.13
C THR A 46 10.47 8.37 -21.33
N GLY A 47 11.58 8.55 -20.61
CA GLY A 47 11.84 9.71 -19.76
C GLY A 47 11.72 11.06 -20.49
N PRO A 48 12.45 11.29 -21.60
CA PRO A 48 12.39 12.55 -22.34
C PRO A 48 10.99 12.88 -22.90
N TYR A 49 10.24 11.86 -23.36
CA TYR A 49 8.88 12.02 -23.87
C TYR A 49 7.92 12.50 -22.78
N ARG A 50 7.99 11.89 -21.58
CA ARG A 50 7.12 12.22 -20.44
C ARG A 50 7.35 13.61 -19.85
N GLN A 51 8.55 14.18 -20.01
CA GLN A 51 8.81 15.56 -19.56
C GLN A 51 8.00 16.60 -20.34
N LEU A 52 7.68 16.30 -21.60
CA LEU A 52 6.92 17.19 -22.48
C LEU A 52 5.41 16.92 -22.44
N HIS A 53 4.98 15.81 -21.85
CA HIS A 53 3.59 15.32 -21.91
C HIS A 53 3.08 15.03 -20.49
N PRO A 54 2.52 16.06 -19.82
CA PRO A 54 2.18 15.99 -18.41
C PRO A 54 1.11 14.94 -18.10
N GLU A 55 0.15 14.69 -19.01
CA GLU A 55 -0.90 13.69 -18.80
C GLU A 55 -0.37 12.27 -18.88
N ASP A 56 0.41 11.93 -19.90
CA ASP A 56 1.06 10.61 -20.00
C ASP A 56 2.03 10.35 -18.85
N ASN A 57 2.62 11.42 -18.29
CA ASN A 57 3.43 11.34 -17.08
C ASN A 57 2.59 11.13 -15.81
N ASN A 58 1.38 11.69 -15.75
CA ASN A 58 0.43 11.49 -14.66
C ASN A 58 -0.06 10.03 -14.62
N GLU A 59 -0.48 9.48 -15.76
CA GLU A 59 -0.94 8.08 -15.89
C GLU A 59 0.12 7.05 -15.47
N ARG A 60 1.40 7.41 -15.61
CA ARG A 60 2.52 6.54 -15.22
C ARG A 60 2.72 6.44 -13.70
N GLN A 61 2.19 7.37 -12.92
CA GLN A 61 2.33 7.31 -11.46
C GLN A 61 1.41 6.22 -10.92
N GLN A 62 1.89 5.39 -9.99
CA GLN A 62 1.05 4.31 -9.41
C GLN A 62 -0.20 4.85 -8.69
N ILE A 63 -0.11 6.08 -8.21
CA ILE A 63 -1.20 6.79 -7.55
C ILE A 63 -1.32 8.13 -8.28
N HIS A 64 -2.45 8.34 -8.95
CA HIS A 64 -2.82 9.60 -9.56
C HIS A 64 -4.34 9.77 -9.50
N GLU A 65 -4.77 11.02 -9.59
CA GLU A 65 -6.19 11.39 -9.51
C GLU A 65 -6.78 11.50 -10.92
N HIS A 66 -8.01 11.01 -11.04
CA HIS A 66 -8.85 11.24 -12.22
C HIS A 66 -10.06 12.06 -11.76
N GLU A 67 -10.30 13.21 -12.37
CA GLU A 67 -11.58 13.89 -12.18
C GLU A 67 -12.69 13.01 -12.76
N SER A 68 -13.41 12.32 -11.87
CA SER A 68 -14.66 11.70 -12.26
C SER A 68 -15.62 12.80 -12.72
N SER A 69 -16.13 12.70 -13.94
CA SER A 69 -17.22 13.57 -14.39
C SER A 69 -18.45 13.25 -13.54
N ALA A 70 -18.58 13.93 -12.40
CA ALA A 70 -19.82 13.98 -11.66
C ALA A 70 -20.83 14.71 -12.55
N ARG A 71 -21.49 13.91 -13.39
CA ARG A 71 -22.71 14.17 -14.15
C ARG A 71 -23.20 15.61 -13.97
N ALA A 72 -22.84 16.47 -14.92
CA ALA A 72 -23.43 17.80 -15.03
C ALA A 72 -24.96 17.66 -14.87
N GLY A 73 -25.50 18.15 -13.74
CA GLY A 73 -26.95 18.19 -13.51
C GLY A 73 -27.49 17.58 -12.22
N VAL A 74 -26.73 17.45 -11.13
CA VAL A 74 -27.38 17.27 -9.81
C VAL A 74 -27.54 18.63 -9.14
N ASN A 75 -28.75 19.18 -9.24
CA ASN A 75 -29.13 20.37 -8.48
C ASN A 75 -29.01 20.05 -6.97
N PRO A 76 -28.20 20.78 -6.19
CA PRO A 76 -27.99 20.48 -4.77
C PRO A 76 -29.27 20.57 -3.94
N ALA A 77 -30.30 21.25 -4.44
CA ALA A 77 -31.63 21.34 -3.82
C ALA A 77 -32.44 20.03 -3.84
N LEU A 78 -32.11 19.05 -4.69
CA LEU A 78 -32.87 17.80 -4.85
C LEU A 78 -32.19 16.57 -4.23
N ALA A 79 -31.00 16.72 -3.65
CA ALA A 79 -30.21 15.62 -3.09
C ALA A 79 -30.87 14.92 -1.88
N HIS A 80 -31.81 15.57 -1.20
CA HIS A 80 -32.51 15.01 -0.04
C HIS A 80 -33.57 13.94 -0.37
N GLN A 81 -33.98 13.81 -1.64
CA GLN A 81 -35.08 12.91 -2.02
C GLN A 81 -34.61 11.54 -2.52
N ALA A 82 -33.33 11.37 -2.84
CA ALA A 82 -32.73 10.09 -3.23
C ALA A 82 -32.20 9.34 -2.00
N GLY A 83 -33.11 8.98 -1.09
CA GLY A 83 -32.79 8.24 0.12
C GLY A 83 -32.36 6.79 -0.17
N GLY A 84 -31.06 6.52 -0.10
CA GLY A 84 -30.50 5.20 0.13
C GLY A 84 -30.23 5.00 1.63
N ARG A 85 -30.97 4.08 2.26
CA ARG A 85 -30.96 3.79 3.69
C ARG A 85 -29.58 3.31 4.18
N TYR A 86 -28.82 4.16 4.86
CA TYR A 86 -27.85 3.71 5.85
C TYR A 86 -28.04 4.51 7.14
N SER A 87 -28.51 3.82 8.19
CA SER A 87 -28.40 4.31 9.56
C SER A 87 -26.94 4.22 9.98
N ALA A 88 -26.21 5.32 9.86
CA ALA A 88 -24.94 5.48 10.57
C ALA A 88 -25.23 6.28 11.86
N GLY A 89 -24.95 5.64 13.00
CA GLY A 89 -25.16 6.20 14.33
C GLY A 89 -24.42 7.53 14.55
N ASN A 90 -24.90 8.26 15.56
CA ASN A 90 -24.39 9.56 16.01
C ASN A 90 -22.87 9.71 15.88
N PRO A 91 -22.37 10.89 15.43
CA PRO A 91 -20.94 11.15 15.39
C PRO A 91 -20.35 11.10 16.80
N ALA A 92 -19.22 10.38 16.94
CA ALA A 92 -18.45 10.40 18.17
C ALA A 92 -17.98 11.84 18.49
N PRO A 93 -18.01 12.28 19.75
CA PRO A 93 -17.56 13.62 20.12
C PRO A 93 -16.06 13.81 19.82
N PRO A 94 -15.62 15.06 19.56
CA PRO A 94 -14.24 15.35 19.19
C PRO A 94 -13.26 14.95 20.30
N ARG A 95 -12.13 14.36 19.89
CA ARG A 95 -11.04 13.96 20.80
C ARG A 95 -10.43 15.20 21.47
N PRO A 96 -10.23 15.19 22.81
CA PRO A 96 -9.53 16.28 23.48
C PRO A 96 -8.05 16.33 23.05
N PRO A 97 -7.41 17.51 23.06
CA PRO A 97 -6.01 17.66 22.69
C PRO A 97 -5.11 16.88 23.66
N ALA A 98 -4.03 16.30 23.13
CA ALA A 98 -3.09 15.48 23.89
C ALA A 98 -2.43 16.29 25.02
N SER A 99 -3.00 16.21 26.22
CA SER A 99 -2.36 16.70 27.44
C SER A 99 -1.17 15.81 27.77
N TYR A 100 0.01 16.42 27.81
CA TYR A 100 1.30 15.84 28.17
C TYR A 100 1.17 15.01 29.46
N LEU A 101 1.32 13.68 29.38
CA LEU A 101 1.34 12.81 30.56
C LEU A 101 2.60 13.11 31.38
N PRO A 102 2.51 13.38 32.69
CA PRO A 102 3.70 13.49 33.52
C PRO A 102 4.36 12.11 33.65
N ARG A 103 5.67 12.09 33.44
CA ARG A 103 6.56 10.94 33.58
C ARG A 103 6.34 10.25 34.92
N ARG A 104 5.88 8.98 34.90
CA ARG A 104 5.78 8.14 36.10
C ARG A 104 7.16 8.04 36.77
N ARG A 105 7.22 8.43 38.04
CA ARG A 105 8.38 8.24 38.92
C ARG A 105 8.48 6.74 39.24
N SER A 106 9.59 6.10 38.87
CA SER A 106 9.89 4.73 39.30
C SER A 106 9.90 4.64 40.82
N ALA A 107 9.05 3.77 41.37
CA ALA A 107 9.12 3.35 42.76
C ALA A 107 10.30 2.37 42.89
N GLY A 108 11.36 2.80 43.57
CA GLY A 108 12.46 1.94 43.99
C GLY A 108 11.99 1.03 45.13
N GLY A 109 12.32 -0.26 45.01
CA GLY A 109 12.03 -1.28 46.02
C GLY A 109 12.79 -1.04 47.31
N GLY A 110 12.05 -0.98 48.41
CA GLY A 110 12.57 -1.14 49.78
C GLY A 110 11.97 -2.39 50.41
N GLY A 111 12.66 -3.52 50.26
CA GLY A 111 12.38 -4.74 51.03
C GLY A 111 13.03 -4.63 52.42
N GLY A 112 12.22 -4.87 53.45
CA GLY A 112 12.56 -4.64 54.85
C GLY A 112 13.39 -5.72 55.54
N SER A 113 13.91 -5.32 56.69
CA SER A 113 14.70 -6.07 57.67
C SER A 113 13.92 -7.21 58.34
N ARG A 114 14.59 -8.36 58.52
CA ARG A 114 14.76 -9.10 59.79
C ARG A 114 15.70 -10.28 59.56
#